data_AF-A0A3C1FLV9-F1
#
_entry.id   AF-A0A3C1FLV9-F1
#
_cell.length_a   1.000
_cell.length_b   1.000
_cell.length_c   1.000
_cell.angle_alpha   90.00
_cell.angle_beta   90.00
_cell.angle_gamma   90.00
#
_symmetry.space_group_name_H-M   'P 1'
#
loop_
_entity.id
_entity.type
_entity.pdbx_description
1 polymer ?
#
loop_
_entity_poly.entity_id
_entity_poly.type
_entity_poly.pdbx_seq_one_letter_code
_entity_poly.pdbx_strand_id
1 'polypeptide(L)'
;TEMVLDESGYTEMWQKDRSPDAPGRLDNLKELVMAMEAFENLAGFLEHISLVMENQQSDNEDKINIMTLHSAKGLEFRTVFLPGWEEGLFPHQRSLDESGNAGLEEERRLAYVGLTRARERARIFFAANRRVHNLWQSALPSRFIDELPPENIEVRTDQGLYGGGFQEGPSSFDRDYGTPGWQRMQSAVKAGRYQPAGNNRWRQHGHGQVINAQAELVTTNDPAATRFKVGERIFHQKFGYGTIAAADGNKLDVEFEKAGRKKVIDKFVEPV
;
A
#
# COMPACT_ATOMS: atom_id res chain seq x y z
N THR A 1 -14.51 12.15 -13.60
CA THR A 1 -13.98 12.98 -12.49
C THR A 1 -12.73 13.71 -12.87
N GLU A 2 -11.82 13.11 -13.65
CA GLU A 2 -10.71 13.83 -14.30
C GLU A 2 -11.18 15.09 -15.03
N MET A 3 -12.24 14.97 -15.86
CA MET A 3 -12.91 16.10 -16.51
C MET A 3 -13.34 17.21 -15.54
N VAL A 4 -13.79 16.88 -14.32
CA VAL A 4 -14.19 17.89 -13.32
C VAL A 4 -12.99 18.60 -12.72
N LEU A 5 -11.89 17.87 -12.45
CA LEU A 5 -10.65 18.46 -11.92
C LEU A 5 -10.01 19.42 -12.93
N ASP A 6 -10.08 19.08 -14.21
CA ASP A 6 -9.52 19.88 -15.29
C ASP A 6 -10.42 21.06 -15.65
N GLU A 7 -11.73 20.87 -15.83
CA GLU A 7 -12.67 21.95 -16.15
C GLU A 7 -12.85 22.96 -15.01
N SER A 8 -12.72 22.53 -13.76
CA SER A 8 -12.73 23.44 -12.61
C SER A 8 -11.45 24.29 -12.49
N GLY A 9 -10.41 23.96 -13.25
CA GLY A 9 -9.09 24.58 -13.14
C GLY A 9 -8.32 24.18 -11.87
N TYR A 10 -8.81 23.20 -11.11
CA TYR A 10 -8.20 22.79 -9.84
C TYR A 10 -6.86 22.07 -10.07
N THR A 11 -6.76 21.25 -11.12
CA THR A 11 -5.48 20.64 -11.52
C THR A 11 -4.46 21.73 -11.90
N GLU A 12 -4.86 22.70 -12.72
CA GLU A 12 -3.98 23.79 -13.15
C GLU A 12 -3.54 24.69 -12.00
N MET A 13 -4.42 24.95 -11.04
CA MET A 13 -4.11 25.72 -9.84
C MET A 13 -2.91 25.11 -9.11
N TRP A 14 -2.93 23.80 -8.88
CA TRP A 14 -1.83 23.09 -8.22
C TRP A 14 -0.59 22.96 -9.09
N GLN A 15 -0.73 22.82 -10.41
CA GLN A 15 0.43 22.81 -11.32
C GLN A 15 1.18 24.15 -11.36
N LYS A 16 0.47 25.27 -11.20
CA LYS A 16 1.03 26.61 -11.18
C LYS A 16 1.57 27.00 -9.81
N ASP A 17 1.16 26.29 -8.76
CA ASP A 17 1.63 26.52 -7.39
C ASP A 17 3.07 26.02 -7.22
N ARG A 18 3.91 26.86 -6.62
CA ARG A 18 5.33 26.58 -6.32
C ARG A 18 5.56 26.22 -4.87
N SER A 19 4.49 26.06 -4.10
CA SER A 19 4.56 25.58 -2.72
C SER A 19 5.19 24.18 -2.67
N PRO A 20 5.97 23.84 -1.62
CA PRO A 20 6.60 22.53 -1.50
C PRO A 20 5.61 21.36 -1.44
N ASP A 21 4.36 21.60 -1.03
CA ASP A 21 3.31 20.59 -0.91
C ASP A 21 2.50 20.38 -2.18
N ALA A 22 2.53 21.31 -3.14
CA ALA A 22 1.78 21.22 -4.40
C ALA A 22 2.01 19.90 -5.17
N PRO A 23 3.25 19.39 -5.33
CA PRO A 23 3.47 18.11 -5.99
C PRO A 23 2.79 16.94 -5.28
N GLY A 24 2.83 16.91 -3.94
CA GLY A 24 2.17 15.87 -3.15
C GLY A 24 0.64 15.94 -3.25
N ARG A 25 0.08 17.16 -3.35
CA ARG A 25 -1.36 17.35 -3.60
C ARG A 25 -1.77 16.81 -4.97
N LEU A 26 -0.96 17.05 -6.01
CA LEU A 26 -1.22 16.51 -7.35
C LEU A 26 -1.18 14.98 -7.37
N ASP A 27 -0.21 14.37 -6.69
CA ASP A 27 -0.12 12.92 -6.61
C ASP A 27 -1.31 12.32 -5.82
N ASN A 28 -1.76 12.98 -4.75
CA ASN A 28 -3.00 12.60 -4.05
C ASN A 28 -4.24 12.68 -4.96
N LEU A 29 -4.34 13.68 -5.84
CA LEU A 29 -5.44 13.79 -6.79
C LEU A 29 -5.42 12.64 -7.82
N LYS A 30 -4.24 12.24 -8.30
CA LYS A 30 -4.10 11.07 -9.18
C LYS A 30 -4.53 9.80 -8.47
N GLU A 31 -4.08 9.60 -7.23
CA GLU A 31 -4.49 8.47 -6.40
C GLU A 31 -6.01 8.44 -6.17
N LEU A 32 -6.65 9.60 -5.97
CA LEU A 32 -8.10 9.70 -5.87
C LEU A 32 -8.79 9.23 -7.16
N VAL A 33 -8.34 9.70 -8.33
CA VAL A 33 -8.89 9.26 -9.62
C VAL A 33 -8.71 7.76 -9.81
N MET A 34 -7.54 7.21 -9.46
CA MET A 34 -7.29 5.77 -9.52
C MET A 34 -8.15 4.96 -8.56
N ALA A 35 -8.34 5.44 -7.32
CA ALA A 35 -9.20 4.78 -6.34
C ALA A 35 -10.66 4.74 -6.83
N MET A 36 -11.09 5.77 -7.56
CA MET A 36 -12.43 5.81 -8.16
C MET A 36 -12.61 4.83 -9.33
N GLU A 37 -11.56 4.46 -10.08
CA GLU A 37 -11.66 3.48 -11.17
C GLU A 37 -12.14 2.10 -10.69
N ALA A 38 -11.93 1.78 -9.41
CA ALA A 38 -12.41 0.54 -8.81
C ALA A 38 -13.93 0.50 -8.59
N PHE A 39 -14.65 1.62 -8.82
CA PHE A 39 -16.08 1.75 -8.58
C PHE A 39 -16.83 2.05 -9.88
N GLU A 40 -17.99 1.41 -10.05
CA GLU A 40 -18.81 1.57 -11.26
C GLU A 40 -19.35 3.00 -11.45
N ASN A 41 -19.56 3.73 -10.35
CA ASN A 41 -20.08 5.09 -10.36
C ASN A 41 -19.69 5.88 -9.11
N LEU A 42 -19.80 7.21 -9.19
CA LEU A 42 -19.48 8.13 -8.10
C LEU A 42 -20.32 7.88 -6.84
N ALA A 43 -21.60 7.50 -6.99
CA ALA A 43 -22.46 7.24 -5.85
C ALA A 43 -21.94 6.06 -5.01
N GLY A 44 -21.52 4.96 -5.66
CA GLY A 44 -20.90 3.83 -4.99
C GLY A 44 -19.57 4.16 -4.32
N PHE A 45 -18.74 5.01 -4.94
CA PHE A 45 -17.52 5.52 -4.31
C PHE A 45 -17.81 6.33 -3.04
N LEU A 46 -18.75 7.28 -3.11
CA LEU A 46 -19.12 8.12 -1.96
C LEU A 46 -19.76 7.31 -0.83
N GLU A 47 -20.55 6.29 -1.15
CA GLU A 47 -21.12 5.35 -0.18
C GLU A 47 -19.99 4.58 0.54
N HIS A 48 -19.03 4.04 -0.22
CA HIS A 48 -17.87 3.34 0.36
C HIS A 48 -17.05 4.25 1.28
N ILE A 49 -16.72 5.47 0.84
CA ILE A 49 -15.98 6.43 1.67
C ILE A 49 -16.74 6.77 2.95
N SER A 50 -18.06 6.96 2.85
CA SER A 50 -18.91 7.24 4.02
C SER A 50 -18.86 6.12 5.05
N LEU A 51 -18.88 4.86 4.60
CA LEU A 51 -18.77 3.68 5.46
C LEU A 51 -17.38 3.54 6.10
N VAL A 52 -16.31 3.81 5.35
CA VAL A 52 -14.93 3.73 5.87
C VAL A 52 -14.66 4.80 6.93
N MET A 53 -15.21 6.01 6.75
CA MET A 53 -15.06 7.11 7.72
C MET A 53 -15.87 6.86 9.00
N GLU A 54 -17.02 6.20 8.92
CA GLU A 54 -17.85 5.84 10.09
C GLU A 54 -17.12 4.85 11.02
N ASN A 55 -16.32 3.93 10.47
CA ASN A 55 -15.52 2.97 11.25
C ASN A 55 -14.34 3.60 12.02
N GLN A 56 -13.90 4.83 11.71
CA GLN A 56 -12.77 5.43 12.41
C GLN A 56 -13.13 6.00 13.81
N GLN A 57 -14.42 6.22 14.10
CA GLN A 57 -14.88 6.90 15.32
C GLN A 57 -14.94 6.02 16.58
N SER A 58 -14.68 4.71 16.49
CA SER A 58 -14.51 3.86 17.67
C SER A 58 -13.12 4.10 18.28
N ASP A 59 -13.02 5.05 19.22
CA ASP A 59 -11.75 5.46 19.86
C ASP A 59 -11.21 4.47 20.92
N ASN A 60 -11.86 3.32 21.10
CA ASN A 60 -11.63 2.45 22.27
C ASN A 60 -10.93 1.11 21.96
N GLU A 61 -10.31 0.97 20.79
CA GLU A 61 -9.61 -0.26 20.38
C GLU A 61 -8.12 -0.02 20.12
N ASP A 62 -7.31 -1.06 20.37
CA ASP A 62 -5.89 -1.07 20.03
C ASP A 62 -5.72 -0.98 18.51
N LYS A 63 -5.09 0.10 18.03
CA LYS A 63 -4.91 0.39 16.59
C LYS A 63 -3.43 0.34 16.18
N ILE A 64 -3.19 0.04 14.90
CA ILE A 64 -1.87 0.17 14.27
C ILE A 64 -1.69 1.61 13.80
N ASN A 65 -0.55 2.21 14.13
CA ASN A 65 -0.21 3.55 13.65
C ASN A 65 0.43 3.49 12.26
N ILE A 66 -0.15 4.19 11.31
CA ILE A 66 0.39 4.38 9.96
C ILE A 66 0.80 5.85 9.82
N MET A 67 2.05 6.11 9.46
CA MET A 67 2.59 7.45 9.32
C MET A 67 3.77 7.48 8.35
N THR A 68 4.18 8.67 7.94
CA THR A 68 5.40 8.86 7.14
C THR A 68 6.65 8.81 8.04
N LEU A 69 7.82 8.54 7.46
CA LEU A 69 9.09 8.58 8.18
C LEU A 69 9.37 9.94 8.83
N HIS A 70 9.01 11.03 8.15
CA HIS A 70 9.15 12.39 8.67
C HIS A 70 8.32 12.61 9.93
N SER A 71 7.08 12.12 9.93
CA SER A 71 6.14 12.24 11.06
C SER A 71 6.54 11.37 12.26
N ALA A 72 7.37 10.35 12.06
CA ALA A 72 7.79 9.43 13.12
C ALA A 72 8.89 10.00 14.04
N LYS A 73 9.44 11.18 13.73
CA LYS A 73 10.52 11.80 14.50
C LYS A 73 10.10 12.03 15.95
N GLY A 74 10.90 11.52 16.89
CA GLY A 74 10.63 11.65 18.34
C GLY A 74 9.63 10.64 18.90
N LEU A 75 9.06 9.77 18.06
CA LEU A 75 8.23 8.65 18.48
C LEU A 75 9.06 7.37 18.56
N GLU A 76 8.58 6.39 19.33
CA GLU A 76 9.20 5.07 19.43
C GLU A 76 8.13 4.01 19.58
N PHE A 77 8.34 2.87 18.91
CA PHE A 77 7.41 1.76 18.89
C PHE A 77 8.12 0.46 19.17
N ARG A 78 7.41 -0.50 19.77
CA ARG A 78 7.95 -1.83 20.04
C ARG A 78 8.40 -2.53 18.75
N THR A 79 7.55 -2.51 17.73
CA THR A 79 7.82 -3.10 16.41
C THR A 79 7.48 -2.08 15.33
N VAL A 80 8.37 -1.90 14.36
CA VAL A 80 8.18 -1.02 13.21
C VAL A 80 8.23 -1.83 11.92
N PHE A 81 7.27 -1.57 11.05
CA PHE A 81 7.22 -2.13 9.70
C PHE A 81 7.56 -1.01 8.73
N LEU A 82 8.57 -1.24 7.89
CA LEU A 82 9.14 -0.28 6.97
C LEU A 82 8.94 -0.79 5.53
N PRO A 83 7.76 -0.57 4.93
CA PRO A 83 7.51 -0.93 3.54
C PRO A 83 8.14 0.07 2.57
N GLY A 84 8.32 -0.35 1.32
CA GLY A 84 8.74 0.54 0.23
C GLY A 84 10.23 0.90 0.23
N TRP A 85 11.07 0.03 0.78
CA TRP A 85 12.53 0.17 0.67
C TRP A 85 13.01 -0.26 -0.72
N GLU A 86 12.72 0.59 -1.70
CA GLU A 86 12.91 0.35 -3.12
C GLU A 86 13.66 1.53 -3.77
N GLU A 87 14.53 1.27 -4.73
CA GLU A 87 15.16 2.34 -5.52
C GLU A 87 14.09 3.16 -6.27
N GLY A 88 14.27 4.48 -6.27
CA GLY A 88 13.33 5.44 -6.85
C GLY A 88 12.18 5.84 -5.90
N LEU A 89 11.82 4.99 -4.95
CA LEU A 89 10.84 5.30 -3.89
C LEU A 89 11.53 5.75 -2.59
N PHE A 90 12.48 4.95 -2.10
CA PHE A 90 13.28 5.21 -0.91
C PHE A 90 14.68 4.58 -1.06
N PRO A 91 15.71 5.33 -1.48
CA PRO A 91 15.75 6.79 -1.59
C PRO A 91 14.86 7.37 -2.70
N HIS A 92 14.23 8.51 -2.43
CA HIS A 92 13.32 9.15 -3.37
C HIS A 92 14.06 9.74 -4.58
N GLN A 93 13.60 9.41 -5.80
CA GLN A 93 14.29 9.78 -7.04
C GLN A 93 14.53 11.29 -7.18
N ARG A 94 13.54 12.13 -6.85
CA ARG A 94 13.69 13.60 -6.98
C ARG A 94 14.77 14.15 -6.07
N SER A 95 14.91 13.61 -4.85
CA SER A 95 15.94 14.02 -3.90
C SER A 95 17.34 13.77 -4.47
N LEU A 96 17.49 12.66 -5.21
CA LEU A 96 18.73 12.32 -5.91
C LEU A 96 18.98 13.23 -7.11
N ASP A 97 17.95 13.54 -7.89
CA ASP A 97 18.08 14.38 -9.09
C ASP A 97 18.40 15.84 -8.75
N GLU A 98 17.80 16.39 -7.68
CA GLU A 98 17.96 17.80 -7.28
C GLU A 98 19.29 18.07 -6.56
N SER A 99 19.69 17.17 -5.66
CA SER A 99 20.78 17.40 -4.71
C SER A 99 21.89 16.35 -4.76
N GLY A 100 21.79 15.37 -5.67
CA GLY A 100 22.79 14.32 -5.86
C GLY A 100 23.16 13.63 -4.55
N ASN A 101 24.46 13.62 -4.25
CA ASN A 101 24.99 13.02 -3.02
C ASN A 101 24.44 13.67 -1.75
N ALA A 102 24.21 14.99 -1.73
CA ALA A 102 23.67 15.65 -0.54
C ALA A 102 22.22 15.21 -0.25
N GLY A 103 21.43 15.03 -1.31
CA GLY A 103 20.06 14.49 -1.21
C GLY A 103 20.06 13.04 -0.75
N LEU A 104 20.97 12.22 -1.29
CA LEU A 104 21.14 10.84 -0.83
C LEU A 104 21.48 10.76 0.66
N GLU A 105 22.35 11.63 1.16
CA GLU A 105 22.69 11.67 2.59
C GLU A 105 21.51 12.14 3.47
N GLU A 106 20.59 12.96 2.97
CA GLU A 106 19.36 13.29 3.68
C GLU A 106 18.40 12.09 3.74
N GLU A 107 18.20 11.39 2.63
CA GLU A 107 17.41 10.15 2.61
C GLU A 107 18.02 9.08 3.54
N ARG A 108 19.35 9.00 3.62
CA ARG A 108 20.06 8.13 4.56
C ARG A 108 19.76 8.52 6.02
N ARG A 109 19.70 9.82 6.34
CA ARG A 109 19.28 10.29 7.66
C ARG A 109 17.84 9.89 7.96
N LEU A 110 16.94 9.97 6.98
CA LEU A 110 15.56 9.47 7.13
C LEU A 110 15.52 7.96 7.38
N ALA A 111 16.37 7.18 6.70
CA ALA A 111 16.46 5.74 6.89
C ALA A 111 16.91 5.41 8.32
N TYR A 112 17.94 6.12 8.81
CA TYR A 112 18.40 6.02 10.20
C TYR A 112 17.29 6.38 11.20
N VAL A 113 16.54 7.46 10.96
CA VAL A 113 15.40 7.83 11.81
C VAL A 113 14.38 6.70 11.83
N GLY A 114 13.98 6.17 10.68
CA GLY A 114 13.01 5.08 10.57
C GLY A 114 13.42 3.82 11.33
N LEU A 115 14.66 3.36 11.15
CA LEU A 115 15.20 2.20 11.84
C LEU A 115 15.25 2.39 13.35
N THR A 116 15.68 3.57 13.81
CA THR A 116 15.80 3.89 15.24
C THR A 116 14.47 4.16 15.94
N ARG A 117 13.33 4.16 15.22
CA ARG A 117 12.01 4.21 15.88
C ARG A 117 11.64 2.85 16.50
N ALA A 118 12.30 1.77 16.11
CA ALA A 118 12.03 0.43 16.62
C ALA A 118 12.81 0.16 17.92
N ARG A 119 12.10 -0.22 18.99
CA ARG A 119 12.72 -0.64 20.26
C ARG A 119 13.15 -2.09 20.27
N GLU A 120 12.36 -2.99 19.67
CA GLU A 120 12.65 -4.43 19.65
C GLU A 120 12.88 -4.96 18.23
N ARG A 121 12.01 -4.60 17.27
CA ARG A 121 12.01 -5.22 15.93
C ARG A 121 11.75 -4.18 14.85
N ALA A 122 12.64 -4.10 13.86
CA ALA A 122 12.41 -3.41 12.60
C ALA A 122 12.28 -4.46 11.48
N ARG A 123 11.20 -4.38 10.70
CA ARG A 123 10.98 -5.26 9.54
C ARG A 123 10.95 -4.42 8.27
N ILE A 124 11.88 -4.67 7.36
CA ILE A 124 12.01 -3.95 6.10
C ILE A 124 11.37 -4.78 4.99
N PHE A 125 10.61 -4.13 4.11
CA PHE A 125 9.97 -4.76 2.97
C PHE A 125 10.20 -3.97 1.69
N PHE A 126 10.40 -4.70 0.60
CA PHE A 126 10.43 -4.18 -0.76
C PHE A 126 9.53 -5.06 -1.64
N ALA A 127 8.95 -4.48 -2.68
CA ALA A 127 8.21 -5.19 -3.72
C ALA A 127 9.10 -5.37 -4.96
N ALA A 128 8.99 -6.52 -5.64
CA ALA A 128 9.66 -6.72 -6.93
C ALA A 128 8.98 -5.94 -8.07
N ASN A 129 7.65 -5.78 -7.98
CA ASN A 129 6.85 -5.00 -8.91
C ASN A 129 5.87 -4.13 -8.11
N ARG A 130 5.83 -2.83 -8.43
CA ARG A 130 4.91 -1.86 -7.82
C ARG A 130 4.12 -1.18 -8.91
N ARG A 131 2.81 -1.00 -8.69
CA ARG A 131 1.98 -0.14 -9.53
C ARG A 131 2.05 1.28 -8.97
N VAL A 132 2.55 2.21 -9.76
CA VAL A 132 2.62 3.65 -9.43
C VAL A 132 1.99 4.42 -10.58
N HIS A 133 1.02 5.28 -10.30
CA HIS A 133 0.28 6.03 -11.33
C HIS A 133 -0.22 5.14 -12.48
N ASN A 134 -0.83 4.00 -12.12
CA ASN A 134 -1.37 3.01 -13.04
C ASN A 134 -0.34 2.24 -13.91
N LEU A 135 0.95 2.52 -13.77
CA LEU A 135 2.01 1.84 -14.48
C LEU A 135 2.69 0.82 -13.56
N TRP A 136 2.79 -0.42 -14.02
CA TRP A 136 3.62 -1.42 -13.36
C TRP A 136 5.08 -1.10 -13.63
N GLN A 137 5.84 -0.94 -12.54
CA GLN A 137 7.26 -0.69 -12.56
C GLN A 137 7.96 -1.81 -11.80
N SER A 138 9.01 -2.37 -12.42
CA SER A 138 9.93 -3.26 -11.72
C SER A 138 10.73 -2.42 -10.74
N ALA A 139 10.72 -2.82 -9.46
CA ALA A 139 11.42 -2.12 -8.40
C ALA A 139 12.64 -2.93 -7.95
N LEU A 140 13.77 -2.24 -7.83
CA LEU A 140 14.98 -2.78 -7.23
C LEU A 140 14.96 -2.53 -5.71
N PRO A 141 15.59 -3.39 -4.89
CA PRO A 141 15.66 -3.16 -3.46
C PRO A 141 16.51 -1.91 -3.18
N SER A 142 16.14 -1.15 -2.16
CA SER A 142 16.87 0.04 -1.75
C SER A 142 18.33 -0.27 -1.44
N ARG A 143 19.25 0.56 -1.92
CA ARG A 143 20.68 0.50 -1.58
C ARG A 143 20.94 0.56 -0.07
N PHE A 144 20.06 1.19 0.71
CA PHE A 144 20.19 1.26 2.17
C PHE A 144 20.11 -0.11 2.85
N ILE A 145 19.54 -1.12 2.18
CA ILE A 145 19.53 -2.51 2.68
C ILE A 145 20.94 -3.10 2.70
N ASP A 146 21.73 -2.84 1.65
CA ASP A 146 23.10 -3.37 1.49
C ASP A 146 24.11 -2.71 2.44
N GLU A 147 23.75 -1.57 3.02
CA GLU A 147 24.59 -0.82 3.97
C GLU A 147 24.41 -1.28 5.41
N LEU A 148 23.37 -2.06 5.69
CA LEU A 148 23.12 -2.59 7.01
C LEU A 148 24.09 -3.76 7.31
N PRO A 149 24.59 -3.89 8.55
CA PRO A 149 25.50 -4.98 8.91
C PRO A 149 24.82 -6.35 8.74
N PRO A 150 25.35 -7.26 7.90
CA PRO A 150 24.69 -8.53 7.59
C PRO A 150 24.52 -9.43 8.81
N GLU A 151 25.41 -9.33 9.80
CA GLU A 151 25.32 -10.05 11.08
C GLU A 151 24.08 -9.65 11.92
N ASN A 152 23.47 -8.50 11.65
CA ASN A 152 22.33 -7.98 12.38
C ASN A 152 20.99 -8.14 11.64
N ILE A 153 20.99 -8.81 10.48
CA ILE A 153 19.81 -8.91 9.60
C ILE A 153 19.47 -10.37 9.35
N GLU A 154 18.20 -10.71 9.52
CA GLU A 154 17.63 -11.97 9.06
C GLU A 154 16.91 -11.74 7.72
N VAL A 155 17.51 -12.21 6.62
CA VAL A 155 16.89 -12.12 5.28
C VAL A 155 15.98 -13.34 5.07
N ARG A 156 14.68 -13.08 4.90
CA ARG A 156 13.64 -14.13 4.74
C ARG A 156 13.23 -14.41 3.31
N THR A 157 13.62 -13.57 2.36
CA THR A 157 13.34 -13.73 0.94
C THR A 157 14.66 -13.80 0.20
N ASP A 158 14.87 -14.87 -0.55
CA ASP A 158 15.92 -14.88 -1.56
C ASP A 158 15.68 -13.71 -2.51
N GLN A 159 16.73 -13.00 -2.92
CA GLN A 159 16.70 -12.00 -3.99
C GLN A 159 16.32 -12.61 -5.37
N GLY A 160 15.66 -13.78 -5.39
CA GLY A 160 15.45 -14.66 -6.53
C GLY A 160 14.29 -14.32 -7.45
N LEU A 161 13.58 -13.20 -7.24
CA LEU A 161 12.63 -12.69 -8.25
C LEU A 161 13.32 -11.93 -9.38
N TYR A 162 14.60 -11.58 -9.24
CA TYR A 162 15.41 -10.93 -10.29
C TYR A 162 15.97 -11.91 -11.35
N GLY A 163 15.44 -13.14 -11.41
CA GLY A 163 15.89 -14.21 -12.30
C GLY A 163 15.22 -14.28 -13.69
N GLY A 164 14.42 -13.29 -14.06
CA GLY A 164 13.65 -13.28 -15.31
C GLY A 164 14.03 -12.15 -16.26
N GLY A 165 15.04 -12.37 -17.10
CA GLY A 165 15.18 -11.63 -18.36
C GLY A 165 15.80 -10.23 -18.30
N PHE A 166 17.01 -10.09 -17.77
CA PHE A 166 17.89 -9.03 -18.28
C PHE A 166 18.37 -9.46 -19.68
N GLN A 167 17.67 -8.96 -20.70
CA GLN A 167 18.10 -9.08 -22.08
C GLN A 167 19.40 -8.28 -22.24
N GLU A 168 20.47 -8.97 -22.63
CA GLU A 168 21.78 -8.40 -22.92
C GLU A 168 21.65 -7.20 -23.87
N GLY A 169 21.92 -6.00 -23.37
CA GLY A 169 22.02 -4.78 -24.16
C GLY A 169 22.65 -3.69 -23.30
N PRO A 170 23.70 -2.99 -23.77
CA PRO A 170 24.38 -1.98 -22.97
C PRO A 170 23.48 -0.74 -22.88
N SER A 171 22.83 -0.54 -21.74
CA SER A 171 22.13 0.72 -21.43
C SER A 171 23.15 1.78 -21.00
N SER A 172 23.03 3.03 -21.49
CA SER A 172 23.91 4.17 -21.17
C SER A 172 24.02 4.54 -19.67
N PHE A 173 23.30 3.84 -18.78
CA PHE A 173 23.36 3.99 -17.33
C PHE A 173 24.46 3.14 -16.66
N ASP A 174 25.17 2.30 -17.41
CA ASP A 174 26.12 1.28 -16.91
C ASP A 174 27.54 1.82 -16.61
N ARG A 175 27.80 3.12 -16.79
CA ARG A 175 29.17 3.67 -16.72
C ARG A 175 29.64 4.15 -15.35
N ASP A 176 28.76 4.41 -14.38
CA ASP A 176 29.15 5.12 -13.14
C ASP A 176 28.74 4.47 -11.81
N TYR A 177 27.94 3.39 -11.81
CA TYR A 177 27.43 2.79 -10.57
C TYR A 177 28.17 1.49 -10.18
N GLY A 178 29.28 1.65 -9.47
CA GLY A 178 30.06 0.55 -8.89
C GLY A 178 29.67 0.24 -7.44
N THR A 179 28.40 -0.12 -7.16
CA THR A 179 28.07 -0.55 -5.78
C THR A 179 28.73 -1.90 -5.47
N PRO A 180 29.25 -2.13 -4.24
CA PRO A 180 29.88 -3.39 -3.88
C PRO A 180 28.96 -4.61 -4.06
N GLY A 181 27.64 -4.44 -3.91
CA GLY A 181 26.64 -5.48 -4.19
C GLY A 181 26.57 -5.85 -5.67
N TRP A 182 26.51 -4.86 -6.56
CA TRP A 182 26.54 -5.08 -8.02
C TRP A 182 27.87 -5.67 -8.49
N GLN A 183 29.00 -5.26 -7.93
CA GLN A 183 30.31 -5.84 -8.22
C GLN A 183 30.40 -7.31 -7.77
N ARG A 184 29.82 -7.65 -6.60
CA ARG A 184 29.70 -9.04 -6.13
C ARG A 184 28.79 -9.87 -7.04
N MET A 185 27.67 -9.31 -7.50
CA MET A 185 26.78 -10.00 -8.44
C MET A 185 27.43 -10.21 -9.81
N GLN A 186 28.04 -9.17 -10.39
CA GLN A 186 28.76 -9.26 -11.66
C GLN A 186 29.95 -10.23 -11.57
N SER A 187 30.71 -10.23 -10.48
CA SER A 187 31.82 -11.18 -10.28
C SER A 187 31.35 -12.62 -10.07
N ALA A 188 30.22 -12.84 -9.39
CA ALA A 188 29.62 -14.17 -9.24
C ALA A 188 29.05 -14.72 -10.56
N VAL A 189 28.44 -13.86 -11.38
CA VAL A 189 27.96 -14.19 -12.74
C VAL A 189 29.13 -14.48 -13.67
N LYS A 190 30.17 -13.62 -13.68
CA LYS A 190 31.36 -13.78 -14.53
C LYS A 190 32.24 -14.96 -14.13
N ALA A 191 32.23 -15.36 -12.86
CA ALA A 191 32.94 -16.54 -12.36
C ALA A 191 32.19 -17.87 -12.59
N GLY A 192 31.03 -17.85 -13.25
CA GLY A 192 30.23 -19.06 -13.51
C GLY A 192 29.71 -19.75 -12.25
N ARG A 193 29.75 -19.08 -11.10
CA ARG A 193 29.25 -19.59 -9.80
C ARG A 193 27.76 -19.31 -9.61
N TYR A 194 27.17 -18.51 -10.49
CA TYR A 194 25.74 -18.29 -10.59
C TYR A 194 25.18 -19.15 -11.73
N GLN A 195 24.48 -20.23 -11.36
CA GLN A 195 23.74 -21.06 -12.30
C GLN A 195 22.26 -20.69 -12.13
N PRO A 196 21.59 -20.11 -13.15
CA PRO A 196 20.19 -19.77 -13.03
C PRO A 196 19.43 -21.04 -12.66
N ALA A 197 18.78 -21.01 -11.49
CA ALA A 197 18.04 -22.15 -11.01
C ALA A 197 16.90 -22.43 -12.00
N GLY A 198 17.04 -23.54 -12.74
CA GLY A 198 15.95 -24.10 -13.53
C GLY A 198 14.71 -24.30 -12.64
N ASN A 199 13.56 -24.26 -13.29
CA ASN A 199 12.19 -24.14 -12.78
C ASN A 199 11.72 -25.14 -11.68
N ASN A 200 12.60 -25.92 -11.06
CA ASN A 200 12.27 -27.05 -10.18
C ASN A 200 12.61 -26.85 -8.69
N ARG A 201 13.11 -25.69 -8.24
CA ARG A 201 13.42 -25.48 -6.80
C ARG A 201 12.25 -25.03 -5.92
N TRP A 202 11.09 -24.74 -6.50
CA TRP A 202 9.87 -24.34 -5.77
C TRP A 202 9.22 -25.46 -4.92
N ARG A 203 9.84 -26.64 -4.80
CA ARG A 203 9.26 -27.79 -4.06
C ARG A 203 9.92 -28.14 -2.73
N GLN A 204 11.04 -27.53 -2.33
CA GLN A 204 11.84 -28.09 -1.21
C GLN A 204 12.22 -27.17 -0.04
N HIS A 205 11.89 -25.87 -0.06
CA HIS A 205 12.13 -25.02 1.11
C HIS A 205 10.83 -24.58 1.77
N GLY A 206 10.56 -25.27 2.89
CA GLY A 206 9.93 -24.83 4.12
C GLY A 206 8.85 -23.77 4.01
N HIS A 207 7.63 -24.17 4.35
CA HIS A 207 6.57 -23.36 4.94
C HIS A 207 6.99 -21.90 5.18
N GLY A 208 6.86 -21.06 4.14
CA GLY A 208 6.80 -19.63 4.36
C GLY A 208 5.75 -19.42 5.45
N GLN A 209 6.09 -18.66 6.49
CA GLN A 209 5.12 -18.34 7.53
C GLN A 209 3.90 -17.74 6.82
N VAL A 210 2.88 -18.57 6.66
CA VAL A 210 1.58 -18.13 6.19
C VAL A 210 1.17 -17.16 7.29
N ILE A 211 1.04 -15.88 6.95
CA ILE A 211 0.26 -15.01 7.80
C ILE A 211 -1.09 -15.69 7.80
N ASN A 212 -1.48 -16.28 8.95
CA ASN A 212 -2.83 -16.77 9.18
C ASN A 212 -3.73 -15.53 9.25
N ALA A 213 -3.89 -14.86 8.12
CA ALA A 213 -4.88 -13.84 7.91
C ALA A 213 -6.14 -14.59 7.51
N GLN A 214 -7.11 -14.59 8.41
CA GLN A 214 -8.48 -14.90 8.02
C GLN A 214 -8.96 -13.69 7.23
N ALA A 215 -8.96 -13.82 5.90
CA ALA A 215 -9.68 -12.89 5.05
C ALA A 215 -11.14 -13.37 5.01
N GLU A 216 -12.03 -12.61 5.63
CA GLU A 216 -13.46 -12.79 5.44
C GLU A 216 -13.83 -12.09 4.12
N LEU A 217 -14.44 -12.82 3.18
CA LEU A 217 -15.03 -12.22 1.99
C LEU A 217 -16.16 -11.29 2.44
N VAL A 218 -15.89 -9.98 2.46
CA VAL A 218 -16.85 -8.96 2.92
C VAL A 218 -18.01 -8.82 1.93
N THR A 219 -17.84 -9.25 0.67
CA THR A 219 -18.87 -9.22 -0.37
C THR A 219 -18.99 -10.57 -1.07
N THR A 220 -20.16 -11.19 -0.97
CA THR A 220 -20.57 -12.28 -1.86
C THR A 220 -21.94 -11.90 -2.44
N ASN A 221 -22.13 -12.13 -3.74
CA ASN A 221 -23.46 -12.03 -4.38
C ASN A 221 -24.28 -13.31 -4.12
N ASP A 222 -23.96 -14.07 -3.07
CA ASP A 222 -24.68 -15.28 -2.70
C ASP A 222 -25.93 -14.87 -1.89
N PRO A 223 -27.16 -15.05 -2.42
CA PRO A 223 -28.38 -14.70 -1.72
C PRO A 223 -28.58 -15.47 -0.41
N ALA A 224 -27.86 -16.59 -0.22
CA ALA A 224 -27.91 -17.39 1.00
C ALA A 224 -26.97 -16.87 2.11
N ALA A 225 -26.14 -15.86 1.84
CA ALA A 225 -25.16 -15.33 2.81
C ALA A 225 -25.73 -14.32 3.81
N THR A 226 -26.96 -13.83 3.62
CA THR A 226 -27.56 -12.87 4.54
C THR A 226 -28.19 -13.56 5.76
N ARG A 227 -27.84 -13.06 6.93
CA ARG A 227 -28.35 -13.50 8.25
C ARG A 227 -29.75 -12.98 8.59
N PHE A 228 -30.30 -12.05 7.80
CA PHE A 228 -31.56 -11.35 8.08
C PHE A 228 -32.66 -11.68 7.07
N LYS A 229 -33.91 -11.64 7.50
CA LYS A 229 -35.07 -11.87 6.62
C LYS A 229 -35.73 -10.56 6.21
N VAL A 230 -36.28 -10.53 4.99
CA VAL A 230 -37.16 -9.42 4.57
C VAL A 230 -38.35 -9.33 5.52
N GLY A 231 -38.64 -8.12 6.00
CA GLY A 231 -39.65 -7.83 7.01
C GLY A 231 -39.13 -7.82 8.45
N GLU A 232 -37.87 -8.20 8.68
CA GLU A 232 -37.26 -8.19 10.01
C GLU A 232 -36.92 -6.75 10.45
N ARG A 233 -37.08 -6.49 11.75
CA ARG A 233 -36.75 -5.20 12.36
C ARG A 233 -35.29 -5.22 12.78
N ILE A 234 -34.56 -4.20 12.37
CA ILE A 234 -33.16 -4.03 12.69
C ILE A 234 -32.91 -2.66 13.28
N PHE A 235 -31.81 -2.54 14.01
CA PHE A 235 -31.29 -1.29 14.50
C PHE A 235 -29.99 -0.96 13.75
N HIS A 236 -29.90 0.27 13.26
CA HIS A 236 -28.69 0.83 12.71
C HIS A 236 -28.29 2.04 13.54
N GLN A 237 -27.04 2.10 13.99
CA GLN A 237 -26.55 3.12 14.93
C GLN A 237 -26.87 4.56 14.50
N LYS A 238 -26.72 4.86 13.20
CA LYS A 238 -27.02 6.18 12.60
C LYS A 238 -28.49 6.43 12.24
N PHE A 239 -29.16 5.44 11.64
CA PHE A 239 -30.50 5.62 11.08
C PHE A 239 -31.63 5.21 12.04
N GLY A 240 -31.27 4.59 13.16
CA GLY A 240 -32.18 4.09 14.17
C GLY A 240 -32.84 2.78 13.74
N TYR A 241 -34.06 2.59 14.21
CA TYR A 241 -34.86 1.41 13.88
C TYR A 241 -35.36 1.47 12.44
N GLY A 242 -35.28 0.32 11.76
CA GLY A 242 -35.78 0.16 10.41
C GLY A 242 -36.29 -1.26 10.16
N THR A 243 -37.06 -1.42 9.08
CA THR A 243 -37.58 -2.71 8.64
C THR A 243 -36.99 -3.07 7.28
N ILE A 244 -36.48 -4.29 7.13
CA ILE A 244 -35.86 -4.73 5.88
C ILE A 244 -36.94 -4.85 4.79
N ALA A 245 -36.85 -4.05 3.75
CA ALA A 245 -37.75 -4.06 2.59
C ALA A 245 -37.30 -5.05 1.50
N ALA A 246 -35.99 -5.23 1.33
CA ALA A 246 -35.42 -6.25 0.43
C ALA A 246 -34.01 -6.64 0.88
N ALA A 247 -33.56 -7.85 0.52
CA ALA A 247 -32.20 -8.31 0.77
C ALA A 247 -31.62 -8.91 -0.52
N ASP A 248 -30.40 -8.52 -0.86
CA ASP A 248 -29.63 -9.01 -2.00
C ASP A 248 -28.19 -9.30 -1.57
N GLY A 249 -27.89 -10.58 -1.36
CA GLY A 249 -26.64 -11.00 -0.70
C GLY A 249 -26.48 -10.30 0.63
N ASN A 250 -25.33 -9.67 0.88
CA ASN A 250 -25.04 -8.91 2.09
C ASN A 250 -25.64 -7.48 2.12
N LYS A 251 -26.31 -7.04 1.05
CA LYS A 251 -26.92 -5.70 0.96
C LYS A 251 -28.39 -5.77 1.34
N LEU A 252 -28.79 -4.95 2.29
CA LEU A 252 -30.16 -4.81 2.78
C LEU A 252 -30.71 -3.46 2.32
N ASP A 253 -31.88 -3.45 1.72
CA ASP A 253 -32.70 -2.26 1.51
C ASP A 253 -33.64 -2.13 2.71
N VAL A 254 -33.47 -1.11 3.53
CA VAL A 254 -34.13 -0.95 4.83
C VAL A 254 -34.91 0.36 4.86
N GLU A 255 -36.17 0.30 5.28
CA GLU A 255 -37.00 1.46 5.54
C GLU A 255 -36.81 1.90 7.00
N PHE A 256 -36.04 2.98 7.22
CA PHE A 256 -35.76 3.51 8.55
C PHE A 256 -36.81 4.53 8.99
N GLU A 257 -37.26 4.46 10.24
CA GLU A 257 -38.33 5.31 10.77
C GLU A 257 -38.01 6.82 10.72
N LYS A 258 -36.73 7.17 10.90
CA LYS A 258 -36.27 8.57 10.92
C LYS A 258 -35.51 9.00 9.66
N ALA A 259 -34.96 8.05 8.91
CA ALA A 259 -34.06 8.32 7.79
C ALA A 259 -34.63 7.89 6.42
N GLY A 260 -35.82 7.29 6.40
CA GLY A 260 -36.46 6.74 5.21
C GLY A 260 -35.68 5.55 4.63
N ARG A 261 -35.98 5.22 3.38
CA ARG A 261 -35.38 4.09 2.67
C ARG A 261 -33.88 4.25 2.40
N LYS A 262 -33.06 3.30 2.85
CA LYS A 262 -31.60 3.27 2.66
C LYS A 262 -31.11 1.86 2.39
N LYS A 263 -30.08 1.74 1.55
CA LYS A 263 -29.32 0.50 1.40
C LYS A 263 -28.19 0.48 2.45
N VAL A 264 -28.02 -0.64 3.14
CA VAL A 264 -27.02 -0.88 4.18
C VAL A 264 -26.46 -2.29 4.04
N ILE A 265 -25.31 -2.60 4.63
CA ILE A 265 -24.75 -3.96 4.64
C ILE A 265 -25.13 -4.65 5.95
N ASP A 266 -25.43 -5.94 5.89
CA ASP A 266 -25.83 -6.79 7.02
C ASP A 266 -24.90 -6.65 8.25
N LYS A 267 -23.61 -6.43 8.03
CA LYS A 267 -22.59 -6.26 9.08
C LYS A 267 -22.76 -5.00 9.94
N PHE A 268 -23.53 -4.02 9.48
CA PHE A 268 -23.74 -2.75 10.18
C PHE A 268 -25.14 -2.61 10.80
N VAL A 269 -25.89 -3.70 10.88
CA VAL A 269 -27.22 -3.71 11.49
C VAL A 269 -27.31 -4.79 12.56
N GLU A 270 -28.02 -4.46 13.65
CA GLU A 270 -28.27 -5.37 14.76
C GLU A 270 -29.73 -5.85 14.73
N PRO A 271 -30.00 -7.15 14.95
CA PRO A 271 -31.37 -7.62 15.14
C PRO A 271 -31.96 -7.03 16.43
N VAL A 272 -33.26 -6.76 16.40
CA VAL A 272 -34.02 -6.17 17.52
C VAL A 272 -34.99 -7.19 18.11
#